data_AF-A0A543Q325-F1
#
_entry.id   AF-A0A543Q325-F1
#
_cell.length_a   1.000
_cell.length_b   1.000
_cell.length_c   1.000
_cell.angle_alpha   90.00
_cell.angle_beta   90.00
_cell.angle_gamma   90.00
#
_symmetry.space_group_name_H-M   'P 1'
#
loop_
_entity.id
_entity.type
_entity.pdbx_description
1 polymer ?
#
loop_
_entity_poly.entity_id
_entity_poly.type
_entity_poly.pdbx_seq_one_letter_code
_entity_poly.pdbx_strand_id
1 'polypeptide(L)'
;MSLDKEHENISKPISFNKKPSIADLYKALDSGYDEHIAMELGFALDKAGKEFDATRHYLSALSGSLLPEEKIHVYFCLASSYRNTNQSNKAKKLINKAIKEFPDKSLFPIMKSLINLDEKRIDLAVHTLITVVYKHVKEENLAPYVWLLKKEAIRQRRALKKNSILCRALID
;
A
#
# COMPACT_ATOMS: atom_id res chain seq x y z
N MET A 1 49.52 -2.04 -12.68
CA MET A 1 48.77 -3.31 -12.90
C MET A 1 47.41 -3.13 -12.29
N SER A 2 46.45 -2.75 -13.13
CA SER A 2 45.03 -2.59 -12.78
C SER A 2 44.40 -3.97 -12.61
N LEU A 3 43.69 -4.19 -11.52
CA LEU A 3 42.74 -5.29 -11.38
C LEU A 3 41.35 -4.69 -11.46
N ASP A 4 40.87 -4.65 -12.70
CA ASP A 4 39.56 -4.20 -13.12
C ASP A 4 38.62 -5.41 -13.20
N LYS A 5 37.40 -5.21 -12.69
CA LYS A 5 36.12 -5.68 -13.24
C LYS A 5 35.76 -7.16 -13.07
N GLU A 6 35.05 -7.50 -12.00
CA GLU A 6 33.99 -8.52 -12.02
C GLU A 6 32.90 -8.25 -10.97
N HIS A 7 32.25 -7.07 -10.99
CA HIS A 7 30.96 -6.89 -10.30
C HIS A 7 30.10 -5.88 -11.05
N GLU A 8 29.68 -6.23 -12.27
CA GLU A 8 28.64 -5.47 -12.97
C GLU A 8 27.75 -6.44 -13.74
N ASN A 9 26.89 -7.14 -13.00
CA ASN A 9 25.70 -7.75 -13.57
C ASN A 9 24.53 -7.62 -12.60
N ILE A 10 24.29 -6.38 -12.19
CA ILE A 10 23.01 -5.98 -11.63
C ILE A 10 22.06 -5.93 -12.83
N SER A 11 21.10 -6.85 -12.86
CA SER A 11 20.05 -6.91 -13.87
C SER A 11 19.48 -5.51 -14.06
N LYS A 12 19.83 -4.85 -15.17
CA LYS A 12 19.29 -3.53 -15.50
C LYS A 12 17.79 -3.71 -15.67
N PRO A 13 16.94 -2.85 -15.08
CA PRO A 13 15.52 -2.86 -15.39
C PRO A 13 15.38 -2.73 -16.90
N ILE A 14 14.62 -3.62 -17.52
CA ILE A 14 14.37 -3.62 -18.96
C ILE A 14 13.85 -2.22 -19.32
N SER A 15 14.71 -1.37 -19.89
CA SER A 15 14.32 -0.01 -20.26
C SER A 15 13.56 -0.10 -21.57
N PHE A 16 12.24 -0.22 -21.48
CA PHE A 16 11.41 -0.10 -22.66
C PHE A 16 11.47 1.34 -23.16
N ASN A 17 11.93 1.54 -24.41
CA ASN A 17 11.96 2.84 -25.09
C ASN A 17 10.55 3.47 -25.25
N LYS A 18 9.50 2.67 -25.00
CA LYS A 18 8.10 3.05 -24.82
C LYS A 18 7.49 2.11 -23.80
N LYS A 19 6.76 2.61 -22.81
CA LYS A 19 6.15 1.77 -21.76
C LYS A 19 5.37 0.59 -22.41
N PRO A 20 5.64 -0.67 -22.03
CA PRO A 20 5.09 -1.84 -22.73
C PRO A 20 3.58 -1.87 -22.60
N SER A 21 2.89 -2.36 -23.63
CA SER A 21 1.44 -2.56 -23.55
C SER A 21 1.11 -3.76 -22.66
N ILE A 22 -0.15 -3.86 -22.21
CA ILE A 22 -0.64 -5.03 -21.48
C ILE A 22 -0.40 -6.33 -22.29
N ALA A 23 -0.55 -6.28 -23.61
CA ALA A 23 -0.33 -7.43 -24.49
C ALA A 23 1.15 -7.83 -24.55
N ASP A 24 2.07 -6.86 -24.59
CA ASP A 24 3.51 -7.13 -24.56
C ASP A 24 3.92 -7.78 -23.24
N LEU A 25 3.35 -7.32 -22.12
CA LEU A 25 3.60 -7.86 -20.78
C LEU A 25 3.08 -9.30 -20.62
N TYR A 26 1.89 -9.60 -21.16
CA TYR A 26 1.40 -10.99 -21.20
C TYR A 26 2.33 -11.89 -22.01
N LYS A 27 2.71 -11.47 -23.23
CA LYS A 27 3.62 -12.24 -24.09
C LYS A 27 4.96 -12.50 -23.41
N ALA A 28 5.47 -11.54 -22.65
CA ALA A 28 6.71 -11.69 -21.90
C ALA A 28 6.57 -12.73 -20.78
N LEU A 29 5.46 -12.73 -20.03
CA LEU A 29 5.18 -13.77 -19.02
C LEU A 29 4.98 -15.17 -19.63
N ASP A 30 4.35 -15.25 -20.80
CA ASP A 30 4.19 -16.53 -21.53
C ASP A 30 5.54 -17.11 -21.99
N SER A 31 6.55 -16.25 -22.16
CA SER A 31 7.92 -16.64 -22.51
C SER A 31 8.73 -17.12 -21.31
N GLY A 32 8.26 -16.86 -20.09
CA GLY A 32 8.90 -17.22 -18.84
C GLY A 32 8.38 -16.41 -17.67
N TYR A 33 8.26 -17.03 -16.50
CA TYR A 33 7.86 -16.32 -15.29
C TYR A 33 8.96 -15.36 -14.84
N ASP A 34 8.56 -14.12 -14.55
CA ASP A 34 9.39 -13.07 -13.96
C ASP A 34 8.49 -12.22 -13.04
N GLU A 35 8.86 -12.09 -11.77
CA GLU A 35 8.10 -11.34 -10.78
C GLU A 35 8.00 -9.83 -11.09
N HIS A 36 8.98 -9.24 -11.75
CA HIS A 36 8.98 -7.82 -12.14
C HIS A 36 8.03 -7.60 -13.31
N ILE A 37 7.99 -8.54 -14.26
CA ILE A 37 7.00 -8.48 -15.37
C ILE A 37 5.59 -8.69 -14.81
N ALA A 38 5.40 -9.63 -13.87
CA ALA A 38 4.13 -9.80 -13.17
C ALA A 38 3.72 -8.53 -12.41
N MET A 39 4.66 -7.86 -11.73
CA MET A 39 4.42 -6.59 -11.06
C MET A 39 3.96 -5.49 -12.05
N GLU A 40 4.71 -5.28 -13.14
CA GLU A 40 4.37 -4.28 -14.16
C GLU A 40 3.03 -4.55 -14.83
N LEU A 41 2.72 -5.82 -15.09
CA LEU A 41 1.41 -6.22 -15.61
C LEU A 41 0.29 -5.91 -14.60
N GLY A 42 0.52 -6.20 -13.32
CA GLY A 42 -0.38 -5.78 -12.24
C GLY A 42 -0.66 -4.28 -12.27
N PHE A 43 0.38 -3.44 -12.36
CA PHE A 43 0.23 -1.98 -12.45
C PHE A 43 -0.51 -1.53 -13.70
N ALA A 44 -0.26 -2.15 -14.84
CA ALA A 44 -0.92 -1.81 -16.09
C ALA A 44 -2.42 -2.16 -16.07
N LEU A 45 -2.77 -3.33 -15.51
CA LEU A 45 -4.15 -3.79 -15.37
C LEU A 45 -4.95 -2.95 -14.37
N ASP A 46 -4.36 -2.64 -13.21
CA ASP A 46 -4.94 -1.75 -12.18
C ASP A 46 -5.29 -0.38 -12.77
N LYS A 47 -4.34 0.25 -13.48
CA LYS A 47 -4.57 1.53 -14.18
C LYS A 47 -5.64 1.45 -15.28
N ALA A 48 -5.87 0.28 -15.85
CA ALA A 48 -6.92 0.03 -16.83
C ALA A 48 -8.27 -0.35 -16.19
N GLY A 49 -8.38 -0.35 -14.85
CA GLY A 49 -9.58 -0.75 -14.12
C GLY A 49 -9.82 -2.26 -14.09
N LYS A 50 -8.86 -3.08 -14.52
CA LYS A 50 -8.93 -4.55 -14.54
C LYS A 50 -8.45 -5.14 -13.22
N GLU A 51 -9.08 -4.73 -12.14
CA GLU A 51 -8.63 -4.98 -10.77
C GLU A 51 -8.54 -6.46 -10.39
N PHE A 52 -9.51 -7.27 -10.84
CA PHE A 52 -9.49 -8.71 -10.57
C PHE A 52 -8.28 -9.39 -11.19
N ASP A 53 -7.92 -9.04 -12.43
CA ASP A 53 -6.73 -9.57 -13.09
C ASP A 53 -5.46 -9.03 -12.44
N ALA A 54 -5.42 -7.72 -12.16
CA ALA A 54 -4.31 -7.07 -11.47
C ALA A 54 -3.96 -7.77 -10.15
N THR A 55 -4.97 -8.13 -9.35
CA THR A 55 -4.74 -8.81 -8.06
C THR A 55 -3.99 -10.13 -8.20
N ARG A 56 -4.23 -10.90 -9.26
CA ARG A 56 -3.54 -12.17 -9.51
C ARG A 56 -2.06 -11.95 -9.80
N HIS A 57 -1.76 -10.95 -10.62
CA HIS A 57 -0.39 -10.63 -11.00
C HIS A 57 0.40 -10.01 -9.85
N TYR A 58 -0.20 -9.13 -9.03
CA TYR A 58 0.44 -8.64 -7.81
C TYR A 58 0.74 -9.74 -6.80
N LEU A 59 -0.20 -10.68 -6.58
CA LEU A 59 0.04 -11.81 -5.68
C LEU A 59 1.18 -12.71 -6.18
N SER A 60 1.21 -12.96 -7.50
CA SER A 60 2.29 -13.69 -8.14
C SER A 60 3.63 -12.97 -7.95
N ALA A 61 3.69 -11.66 -8.21
CA ALA A 61 4.88 -10.85 -8.02
C ALA A 61 5.39 -10.87 -6.55
N LEU A 62 4.47 -10.78 -5.57
CA LEU A 62 4.82 -10.86 -4.15
C LEU A 62 5.33 -12.23 -3.68
N SER A 63 5.12 -13.29 -4.48
CA SER A 63 5.70 -14.62 -4.20
C SER A 63 7.14 -14.79 -4.67
N GLY A 64 7.63 -13.87 -5.52
CA GLY A 64 9.01 -13.82 -5.99
C GLY A 64 9.94 -12.99 -5.09
N SER A 65 11.06 -12.56 -5.67
CA SER A 65 12.16 -11.89 -4.97
C SER A 65 12.20 -10.38 -5.17
N LEU A 66 11.01 -9.74 -5.22
CA LEU A 66 10.92 -8.28 -5.33
C LEU A 66 11.71 -7.56 -4.23
N LEU A 67 12.33 -6.46 -4.62
CA LEU A 67 13.03 -5.55 -3.70
C LEU A 67 12.04 -4.92 -2.71
N PRO A 68 12.51 -4.49 -1.52
CA PRO A 68 11.68 -3.80 -0.52
C PRO A 68 10.84 -2.64 -1.10
N GLU A 69 11.45 -1.80 -1.94
CA GLU A 69 10.82 -0.64 -2.56
C GLU A 69 9.69 -1.05 -3.51
N GLU A 70 9.89 -2.12 -4.27
CA GLU A 70 8.90 -2.68 -5.20
C GLU A 70 7.74 -3.30 -4.43
N LYS A 71 8.04 -4.09 -3.38
CA LYS A 71 7.02 -4.65 -2.49
C LYS A 71 6.13 -3.57 -1.89
N ILE A 72 6.70 -2.42 -1.52
CA ILE A 72 5.91 -1.30 -0.98
C ILE A 72 4.86 -0.83 -1.99
N HIS A 73 5.26 -0.64 -3.25
CA HIS A 73 4.35 -0.25 -4.31
C HIS A 73 3.28 -1.33 -4.59
N VAL A 74 3.69 -2.60 -4.66
CA VAL A 74 2.76 -3.72 -4.90
C VAL A 74 1.77 -3.87 -3.76
N TYR A 75 2.20 -3.77 -2.50
CA TYR A 75 1.30 -3.84 -1.36
C TYR A 75 0.24 -2.74 -1.39
N PHE A 76 0.64 -1.51 -1.74
CA PHE A 76 -0.28 -0.38 -1.81
C PHE A 76 -1.30 -0.55 -2.94
N CYS A 77 -0.84 -0.86 -4.15
CA CYS A 77 -1.72 -1.04 -5.30
C CYS A 77 -2.63 -2.26 -5.15
N LEU A 78 -2.11 -3.41 -4.69
CA LEU A 78 -2.95 -4.58 -4.42
C LEU A 78 -4.03 -4.32 -3.36
N ALA A 79 -3.70 -3.55 -2.30
CA ALA A 79 -4.71 -3.12 -1.33
C ALA A 79 -5.78 -2.23 -2.00
N SER A 80 -5.38 -1.33 -2.90
CA SER A 80 -6.31 -0.51 -3.70
C SER A 80 -7.22 -1.37 -4.57
N SER A 81 -6.67 -2.31 -5.34
CA SER A 81 -7.46 -3.24 -6.17
C SER A 81 -8.43 -4.09 -5.34
N TYR A 82 -8.03 -4.52 -4.15
CA TYR A 82 -8.95 -5.20 -3.23
C TYR A 82 -10.08 -4.28 -2.74
N ARG A 83 -9.82 -3.00 -2.48
CA ARG A 83 -10.89 -2.04 -2.15
C ARG A 83 -11.85 -1.84 -3.31
N ASN A 84 -11.31 -1.63 -4.51
CA ASN A 84 -12.10 -1.39 -5.73
C ASN A 84 -12.96 -2.60 -6.14
N THR A 85 -12.59 -3.80 -5.67
CA THR A 85 -13.37 -5.04 -5.87
C THR A 85 -14.19 -5.45 -4.64
N ASN A 86 -14.38 -4.55 -3.66
CA ASN A 86 -15.14 -4.78 -2.42
C ASN A 86 -14.60 -5.94 -1.55
N GLN A 87 -13.32 -6.29 -1.69
CA GLN A 87 -12.64 -7.32 -0.91
C GLN A 87 -11.95 -6.72 0.34
N SER A 88 -12.67 -5.92 1.12
CA SER A 88 -12.11 -5.15 2.26
C SER A 88 -11.38 -6.00 3.29
N ASN A 89 -11.86 -7.22 3.56
CA ASN A 89 -11.19 -8.17 4.45
C ASN A 89 -9.79 -8.56 3.96
N LYS A 90 -9.61 -8.75 2.64
CA LYS A 90 -8.30 -9.04 2.05
C LYS A 90 -7.41 -7.80 2.09
N ALA A 91 -7.93 -6.64 1.71
CA ALA A 91 -7.22 -5.36 1.81
C ALA A 91 -6.69 -5.11 3.22
N LYS A 92 -7.53 -5.34 4.24
CA LYS A 92 -7.18 -5.17 5.66
C LYS A 92 -6.11 -6.14 6.14
N LYS A 93 -6.21 -7.43 5.79
CA LYS A 93 -5.19 -8.42 6.13
C LYS A 93 -3.85 -8.05 5.48
N LEU A 94 -3.88 -7.71 4.19
CA LEU A 94 -2.71 -7.32 3.42
C LEU A 94 -2.03 -6.08 4.00
N ILE A 95 -2.79 -5.00 4.26
CA ILE A 95 -2.20 -3.77 4.76
C ILE A 95 -1.64 -3.91 6.18
N ASN A 96 -2.26 -4.74 7.02
CA ASN A 96 -1.72 -5.02 8.35
C ASN A 96 -0.42 -5.84 8.27
N LYS A 97 -0.27 -6.71 7.26
CA LYS A 97 1.02 -7.36 6.97
C LYS A 97 2.06 -6.33 6.55
N ALA A 98 1.72 -5.47 5.58
CA ALA A 98 2.61 -4.43 5.08
C ALA A 98 3.07 -3.45 6.18
N ILE A 99 2.20 -3.06 7.11
CA ILE A 99 2.55 -2.22 8.27
C ILE A 99 3.55 -2.92 9.21
N LYS A 100 3.44 -4.23 9.39
CA LYS A 100 4.40 -5.00 10.21
C LYS A 100 5.75 -5.12 9.51
N GLU A 101 5.72 -5.29 8.19
CA GLU A 101 6.91 -5.49 7.37
C GLU A 101 7.68 -4.17 7.16
N PHE A 102 6.98 -3.05 6.96
CA PHE A 102 7.59 -1.72 6.80
C PHE A 102 6.94 -0.69 7.75
N PRO A 103 7.31 -0.72 9.04
CA PRO A 103 6.69 0.13 10.06
C PRO A 103 6.96 1.63 9.88
N ASP A 104 7.98 2.01 9.10
CA ASP A 104 8.38 3.38 8.81
C ASP A 104 7.62 4.00 7.63
N LYS A 105 6.84 3.21 6.86
CA LYS A 105 6.13 3.69 5.68
C LYS A 105 4.73 4.16 6.02
N SER A 106 4.58 5.48 6.17
CA SER A 106 3.29 6.14 6.46
C SER A 106 2.23 6.00 5.37
N LEU A 107 2.63 5.55 4.18
CA LEU A 107 1.74 5.16 3.10
C LEU A 107 0.72 4.09 3.54
N PHE A 108 1.13 3.11 4.34
CA PHE A 108 0.25 2.01 4.74
C PHE A 108 -0.82 2.39 5.78
N PRO A 109 -0.51 3.20 6.81
CA PRO A 109 -1.53 3.86 7.61
C PRO A 109 -2.56 4.66 6.79
N ILE A 110 -2.15 5.35 5.72
CA ILE A 110 -3.09 6.06 4.82
C ILE A 110 -4.03 5.06 4.14
N MET A 111 -3.50 4.01 3.51
CA MET A 111 -4.33 2.97 2.90
C MET A 111 -5.26 2.30 3.91
N LYS A 112 -4.79 2.05 5.13
CA LYS A 112 -5.62 1.53 6.23
C LYS A 112 -6.76 2.48 6.60
N SER A 113 -6.55 3.78 6.55
CA SER A 113 -7.62 4.77 6.73
C SER A 113 -8.70 4.63 5.65
N LEU A 114 -8.30 4.48 4.38
CA LEU A 114 -9.25 4.29 3.28
C LEU A 114 -10.03 2.99 3.42
N ILE A 115 -9.37 1.89 3.82
CA ILE A 115 -10.04 0.61 4.11
C ILE A 115 -11.07 0.76 5.25
N ASN A 116 -10.72 1.48 6.32
CA ASN A 116 -11.66 1.76 7.41
C ASN A 116 -12.87 2.57 6.92
N LEU A 117 -12.66 3.51 5.98
CA LEU A 117 -13.74 4.30 5.40
C LEU A 117 -14.69 3.42 4.57
N ASP A 118 -14.16 2.51 3.76
CA ASP A 118 -14.97 1.56 2.98
C ASP A 118 -15.79 0.65 3.91
N GLU A 119 -15.21 0.24 5.04
CA GLU A 119 -15.89 -0.53 6.12
C GLU A 119 -16.85 0.34 6.98
N LYS A 120 -17.08 1.61 6.62
CA LYS A 120 -17.92 2.57 7.37
C LYS A 120 -17.47 2.81 8.81
N ARG A 121 -16.21 2.52 9.13
CA ARG A 121 -15.57 2.82 10.43
C ARG A 121 -14.98 4.24 10.41
N ILE A 122 -15.85 5.24 10.25
CA ILE A 122 -15.47 6.63 9.98
C ILE A 122 -14.54 7.18 11.07
N ASP A 123 -14.84 6.94 12.34
CA ASP A 123 -14.00 7.41 13.46
C ASP A 123 -12.57 6.86 13.39
N LEU A 124 -12.43 5.57 13.03
CA LEU A 124 -11.13 4.92 12.86
C LEU A 124 -10.39 5.45 11.63
N ALA A 125 -11.11 5.70 10.53
CA ALA A 125 -10.54 6.31 9.33
C ALA A 125 -9.98 7.71 9.66
N VAL A 126 -10.81 8.61 10.18
CA VAL A 126 -10.41 9.98 10.51
C VAL A 126 -9.28 10.02 11.54
N HIS A 127 -9.36 9.21 12.61
CA HIS A 127 -8.28 9.08 13.59
C HIS A 127 -6.96 8.67 12.93
N THR A 128 -6.99 7.65 12.07
CA THR A 128 -5.79 7.13 11.39
C THR A 128 -5.21 8.20 10.46
N LEU A 129 -6.05 8.84 9.64
CA LEU A 129 -5.61 9.87 8.70
C LEU A 129 -4.98 11.07 9.41
N ILE A 130 -5.69 11.69 10.37
CA ILE A 130 -5.16 12.85 11.11
C ILE A 130 -3.85 12.47 11.81
N THR A 131 -3.74 11.23 12.31
CA THR A 131 -2.49 10.74 12.93
C THR A 131 -1.32 10.72 11.97
N VAL A 132 -1.54 10.36 10.71
CA VAL A 132 -0.50 10.46 9.69
C VAL A 132 -0.23 11.93 9.38
N VAL A 133 -1.25 12.74 9.14
CA VAL A 133 -1.07 14.16 8.75
C VAL A 133 -0.19 14.89 9.77
N TYR A 134 -0.54 14.88 11.07
CA TYR A 134 0.20 15.68 12.05
C TYR A 134 1.65 15.22 12.26
N LYS A 135 1.96 13.95 11.97
CA LYS A 135 3.32 13.41 12.07
C LYS A 135 4.22 13.80 10.90
N HIS A 136 3.62 14.22 9.78
CA HIS A 136 4.33 14.47 8.53
C HIS A 136 4.17 15.91 8.02
N VAL A 137 3.60 16.82 8.81
CA VAL A 137 3.54 18.24 8.46
C VAL A 137 4.96 18.79 8.29
N LYS A 138 5.26 19.28 7.09
CA LYS A 138 6.47 20.03 6.76
C LYS A 138 6.17 21.41 6.20
N GLU A 139 4.90 21.67 5.85
CA GLU A 139 4.45 22.92 5.26
C GLU A 139 4.40 24.02 6.33
N GLU A 140 5.00 25.17 6.05
CA GLU A 140 5.14 26.26 7.02
C GLU A 140 3.79 26.80 7.51
N ASN A 141 2.80 26.89 6.62
CA ASN A 141 1.45 27.36 6.95
C ASN A 141 0.66 26.37 7.83
N LEU A 142 1.02 25.08 7.83
CA LEU A 142 0.36 24.03 8.61
C LEU A 142 1.09 23.78 9.93
N ALA A 143 2.39 24.08 10.02
CA ALA A 143 3.20 23.84 11.21
C ALA A 143 2.61 24.47 12.50
N PRO A 144 2.08 25.72 12.51
CA PRO A 144 1.42 26.30 13.68
C PRO A 144 0.18 25.54 14.17
N TYR A 145 -0.43 24.72 13.31
CA TYR A 145 -1.66 23.98 13.61
C TYR A 145 -1.42 22.50 13.97
N VAL A 146 -0.17 22.02 14.01
CA VAL A 146 0.15 20.63 14.39
C VAL A 146 -0.41 20.27 15.76
N TRP A 147 -0.40 21.20 16.73
CA TRP A 147 -0.96 20.96 18.05
C TRP A 147 -2.47 20.65 17.99
N LEU A 148 -3.20 21.33 17.10
CA LEU A 148 -4.64 21.15 16.93
C LEU A 148 -4.93 19.78 16.31
N LEU A 149 -4.20 19.41 15.26
CA LEU A 149 -4.31 18.10 14.61
C LEU A 149 -3.99 16.96 15.59
N LYS A 150 -2.94 17.13 16.40
CA LYS A 150 -2.59 16.17 17.47
C LYS A 150 -3.69 16.07 18.53
N LYS A 151 -4.24 17.21 18.97
CA LYS A 151 -5.36 17.26 19.92
C LYS A 151 -6.58 16.52 19.37
N GLU A 152 -6.91 16.71 18.11
CA GLU A 152 -8.02 16.01 17.47
C GLU A 152 -7.78 14.51 17.33
N ALA A 153 -6.59 14.08 16.94
CA ALA A 153 -6.25 12.66 16.92
C ALA A 153 -6.42 12.00 18.30
N ILE A 154 -6.05 12.69 19.38
CA ILE A 154 -6.23 12.23 20.76
C ILE A 154 -7.72 12.17 21.13
N ARG A 155 -8.51 13.20 20.78
CA ARG A 155 -9.96 13.23 21.03
C ARG A 155 -10.65 12.04 20.39
N GLN A 156 -10.37 11.78 19.11
CA GLN A 156 -10.94 10.65 18.37
C GLN A 156 -10.54 9.31 18.99
N ARG A 157 -9.28 9.16 19.40
CA ARG A 157 -8.82 7.94 20.09
C ARG A 157 -9.57 7.70 21.41
N ARG A 158 -9.86 8.76 22.17
CA ARG A 158 -10.61 8.66 23.43
C ARG A 158 -12.06 8.26 23.18
N ALA A 159 -12.71 8.84 22.17
CA ALA A 159 -14.07 8.46 21.77
C ALA A 159 -14.16 6.98 21.39
N LEU A 160 -13.22 6.50 20.56
CA LEU A 160 -13.12 5.09 20.19
C LEU A 160 -12.97 4.15 21.38
N LYS A 161 -12.13 4.51 22.36
CA LYS A 161 -11.97 3.71 23.60
C LYS A 161 -13.25 3.68 24.42
N LYS A 162 -13.92 4.83 24.59
CA LYS A 162 -15.17 4.92 25.34
C LYS A 162 -16.25 4.03 24.71
N ASN A 163 -16.42 4.11 23.39
CA ASN A 163 -17.37 3.28 22.65
C ASN A 163 -17.04 1.79 22.75
N SER A 164 -15.75 1.42 22.69
CA SER A 164 -15.34 0.02 22.87
C SER A 164 -15.61 -0.51 24.28
N ILE A 165 -15.49 0.32 25.32
CA ILE A 165 -15.80 -0.07 26.70
C ILE A 165 -17.31 -0.20 26.88
N LEU A 166 -18.09 0.77 26.40
CA LEU A 166 -19.56 0.73 26.42
C LEU A 166 -20.11 -0.50 25.69
N CYS A 167 -19.58 -0.85 24.51
CA CYS A 167 -20.01 -2.06 23.80
C CYS A 167 -19.69 -3.36 24.55
N ARG A 168 -18.61 -3.40 25.35
CA ARG A 168 -18.28 -4.59 26.16
C ARG A 168 -19.20 -4.70 27.38
N ALA A 169 -19.49 -3.58 28.04
CA ALA A 169 -20.37 -3.53 29.20
C ALA A 169 -21.86 -3.79 28.91
N LEU A 170 -22.25 -3.90 27.63
CA LEU A 170 -23.62 -4.24 27.21
C LEU A 170 -23.78 -5.71 26.80
N ILE A 171 -22.69 -6.48 26.79
CA ILE A 171 -22.64 -7.91 26.42
C ILE A 171 -22.40 -8.79 27.66
N ASP A 172 -22.03 -8.19 28.80
CA ASP A 172 -21.95 -8.80 30.13
C ASP A 172 -23.22 -8.50 30.93
#